data_AF-A0A954VZL8-F1
#
_entry.id   AF-A0A954VZL8-F1
#
_cell.length_a   1.000
_cell.length_b   1.000
_cell.length_c   1.000
_cell.angle_alpha   90.00
_cell.angle_beta   90.00
_cell.angle_gamma   90.00
#
_symmetry.space_group_name_H-M   'P 1'
#
loop_
_entity.id
_entity.type
_entity.pdbx_description
1 polymer ?
#
loop_
_entity_poly.entity_id
_entity_poly.type
_entity_poly.pdbx_seq_one_letter_code
_entity_poly.pdbx_strand_id
1 'polypeptide(L)'
;MATIPGDEQAWADEPVRLIGTIVKWRYPDAEIGKSEMADAATVDSSGKRTVPSSILKTTMTTPDPVDNVLAFYRNLLTCDPADDDKLGLAAGTGRSVVFSDESENRPFQFHTILVHSRNRSTTIVITRGPNEAQTVITWKQYLRHEVPRATEE
;
A
#
# COMPACT_ATOMS: atom_id res chain seq x y z
N MET A 1 -33.09 6.66 41.53
CA MET A 1 -32.64 5.90 40.35
C MET A 1 -32.32 6.91 39.27
N ALA A 2 -31.04 7.18 39.03
CA ALA A 2 -30.59 8.08 37.97
C ALA A 2 -29.90 7.23 36.90
N THR A 3 -30.43 7.29 35.68
CA THR A 3 -29.86 6.64 34.49
C THR A 3 -28.71 7.51 33.99
N ILE A 4 -27.48 6.97 33.98
CA ILE A 4 -26.33 7.61 33.35
C ILE A 4 -26.35 7.24 31.85
N PRO A 5 -26.34 8.22 30.92
CA PRO A 5 -26.33 7.92 29.49
C PRO A 5 -24.96 7.36 29.08
N GLY A 6 -25.01 6.38 28.17
CA GLY A 6 -23.94 5.46 27.85
C GLY A 6 -22.66 6.09 27.29
N ASP A 7 -21.57 5.38 27.56
CA ASP A 7 -20.27 5.51 26.92
C ASP A 7 -20.42 5.36 25.39
N GLU A 8 -20.50 6.46 24.66
CA GLU A 8 -20.04 6.50 23.28
C GLU A 8 -18.51 6.44 23.30
N GLN A 9 -18.01 5.22 23.43
CA GLN A 9 -16.60 4.93 23.31
C GLN A 9 -16.21 5.13 21.84
N ALA A 10 -15.71 6.33 21.52
CA ALA A 10 -15.07 6.61 20.24
C ALA A 10 -13.89 5.64 20.08
N TRP A 11 -14.07 4.60 19.26
CA TRP A 11 -12.96 3.75 18.86
C TRP A 11 -12.06 4.61 17.98
N ALA A 12 -10.94 5.07 18.54
CA ALA A 12 -9.90 5.68 17.74
C ALA A 12 -9.45 4.63 16.71
N ASP A 13 -9.57 4.96 15.41
CA ASP A 13 -9.03 4.13 14.34
C ASP A 13 -7.57 3.77 14.67
N GLU A 14 -7.22 2.49 14.51
CA GLU A 14 -5.90 2.01 14.88
C GLU A 14 -4.82 2.83 14.14
N PRO A 15 -3.80 3.37 14.84
CA PRO A 15 -2.81 4.24 14.21
C PRO A 15 -2.08 3.49 13.09
N VAL A 16 -1.86 4.15 11.96
CA VAL A 16 -1.10 3.58 10.83
C VAL A 16 0.31 3.20 11.31
N ARG A 17 0.61 1.89 11.33
CA ARG A 17 1.94 1.37 11.67
C ARG A 17 2.65 0.94 10.41
N LEU A 18 3.88 1.43 10.20
CA LEU A 18 4.69 1.09 9.02
C LEU A 18 4.74 -0.43 8.77
N ILE A 19 5.17 -1.20 9.76
CA ILE A 19 5.27 -2.66 9.63
C ILE A 19 3.89 -3.31 9.52
N GLY A 20 2.91 -2.87 10.32
CA GLY A 20 1.54 -3.39 10.27
C GLY A 20 0.89 -3.22 8.89
N THR A 21 1.20 -2.14 8.19
CA THR A 21 0.78 -1.94 6.80
C THR A 21 1.57 -2.85 5.87
N ILE A 22 2.90 -2.87 5.96
CA ILE A 22 3.76 -3.65 5.06
C ILE A 22 3.42 -5.15 5.08
N VAL A 23 3.18 -5.74 6.26
CA VAL A 23 2.95 -7.19 6.38
C VAL A 23 1.68 -7.65 5.66
N LYS A 24 0.69 -6.78 5.48
CA LYS A 24 -0.54 -7.08 4.72
C LYS A 24 -0.26 -7.34 3.24
N TRP A 25 0.82 -6.74 2.72
CA TRP A 25 1.24 -6.79 1.31
C TRP A 25 2.43 -7.74 1.07
N ARG A 26 2.96 -8.35 2.13
CA ARG A 26 4.15 -9.18 2.07
C ARG A 26 3.89 -10.44 1.23
N TYR A 27 4.76 -10.70 0.26
CA TYR A 27 4.81 -12.00 -0.42
C TYR A 27 5.20 -13.10 0.57
N PRO A 28 4.59 -14.30 0.53
CA PRO A 28 4.88 -15.38 1.48
C PRO A 28 6.38 -15.60 1.64
N ASP A 29 6.84 -15.68 2.90
CA ASP A 29 8.24 -15.92 3.26
C ASP A 29 9.28 -14.91 2.77
N ALA A 30 8.89 -13.85 2.04
CA ALA A 30 9.84 -12.83 1.58
C ALA A 30 10.50 -12.09 2.76
N GLU A 31 11.81 -11.90 2.71
CA GLU A 31 12.53 -11.15 3.74
C GLU A 31 12.23 -9.66 3.60
N ILE A 32 11.79 -9.01 4.68
CA ILE A 32 11.56 -7.56 4.69
C ILE A 32 12.89 -6.86 4.98
N GLY A 33 13.34 -6.05 4.04
CA GLY A 33 14.50 -5.19 4.17
C GLY A 33 14.19 -3.87 4.90
N LYS A 34 15.00 -2.85 4.63
CA LYS A 34 14.85 -1.54 5.25
C LYS A 34 13.49 -0.94 4.90
N SER A 35 12.72 -0.61 5.93
CA SER A 35 11.41 0.01 5.81
C SER A 35 11.47 1.44 6.31
N GLU A 36 10.81 2.36 5.61
CA GLU A 36 10.78 3.79 5.95
C GLU A 36 9.36 4.34 5.86
N MET A 37 9.03 5.25 6.78
CA MET A 37 7.82 6.06 6.77
C MET A 37 8.23 7.52 6.89
N ALA A 38 7.70 8.38 6.02
CA ALA A 38 7.98 9.81 6.03
C ALA A 38 6.73 10.62 5.74
N ASP A 39 6.80 11.90 6.08
CA ASP A 39 5.84 12.91 5.63
C ASP A 39 5.90 13.04 4.11
N ALA A 40 4.74 13.00 3.46
CA ALA A 40 4.66 13.12 2.02
C ALA A 40 4.27 14.55 1.62
N ALA A 41 5.00 15.12 0.65
CA ALA A 41 4.75 16.47 0.19
C ALA A 41 3.59 16.51 -0.83
N THR A 42 2.34 16.70 -0.37
CA THR A 42 1.27 17.19 -1.25
C THR A 42 1.32 18.71 -1.27
N VAL A 43 1.70 19.31 -2.40
CA VAL A 43 1.77 20.78 -2.57
C VAL A 43 0.86 21.26 -3.69
N ASP A 44 0.30 22.46 -3.57
CA ASP A 44 -0.39 23.14 -4.68
C ASP A 44 0.60 23.78 -5.66
N SER A 45 0.06 24.46 -6.68
CA SER A 45 0.84 25.22 -7.67
C SER A 45 1.65 26.38 -7.07
N SER A 46 1.36 26.79 -5.83
CA SER A 46 2.13 27.79 -5.08
C SER A 46 3.19 27.17 -4.16
N GLY A 47 3.30 25.83 -4.11
CA GLY A 47 4.21 25.11 -3.24
C GLY A 47 3.73 24.96 -1.80
N LYS A 48 2.49 25.37 -1.49
CA LYS A 48 1.91 25.25 -0.15
C LYS A 48 1.37 23.84 0.06
N ARG A 49 1.56 23.30 1.27
CA ARG A 49 0.98 22.00 1.65
C ARG A 49 -0.55 22.05 1.61
N THR A 50 -1.16 21.12 0.89
CA THR A 50 -2.62 21.10 0.68
C THR A 50 -3.33 20.05 1.51
N VAL A 51 -2.75 18.86 1.68
CA VAL A 51 -3.35 17.76 2.43
C VAL A 51 -2.26 17.00 3.18
N PRO A 52 -2.46 16.67 4.47
CA PRO A 52 -1.55 15.80 5.18
C PRO A 52 -1.48 14.43 4.51
N SER A 53 -0.26 13.93 4.36
CA SER A 53 -0.03 12.66 3.68
C SER A 53 1.22 11.99 4.20
N SER A 54 1.28 10.67 4.07
CA SER A 54 2.45 9.87 4.42
C SER A 54 2.88 9.00 3.26
N ILE A 55 4.18 8.72 3.20
CA ILE A 55 4.77 7.79 2.28
C ILE A 55 5.42 6.66 3.08
N LEU A 56 5.02 5.44 2.80
CA LEU A 56 5.59 4.23 3.35
C LEU A 56 6.31 3.51 2.23
N LYS A 57 7.49 2.95 2.49
CA LYS A 57 8.21 2.13 1.52
C LYS A 57 9.00 1.03 2.19
N THR A 58 9.19 -0.06 1.46
CA THR A 58 10.08 -1.15 1.84
C THR A 58 10.57 -1.87 0.59
N THR A 59 11.61 -2.69 0.78
CA THR A 59 12.06 -3.66 -0.21
C THR A 59 11.96 -5.03 0.42
N MET A 60 11.50 -6.01 -0.34
CA MET A 60 11.45 -7.41 0.05
C MET A 60 12.22 -8.25 -0.96
N THR A 61 12.75 -9.39 -0.52
CA THR A 61 13.45 -10.34 -1.39
C THR A 61 12.91 -11.75 -1.18
N THR A 62 12.86 -12.54 -2.26
CA THR A 62 12.48 -13.95 -2.22
C THR A 62 13.29 -14.74 -3.26
N PRO A 63 13.68 -16.01 -3.00
CA PRO A 63 14.29 -16.86 -4.02
C PRO A 63 13.32 -17.23 -5.16
N ASP A 64 12.00 -17.12 -4.93
CA ASP A 64 10.98 -17.52 -5.88
C ASP A 64 11.08 -16.75 -7.21
N PRO A 65 10.73 -17.39 -8.35
CA PRO A 65 10.74 -16.75 -9.65
C PRO A 65 9.70 -15.63 -9.73
N VAL A 66 9.93 -14.66 -10.62
CA VAL A 66 9.05 -13.50 -10.85
C VAL A 66 7.61 -13.92 -11.13
N ASP A 67 7.40 -14.98 -11.91
CA ASP A 67 6.07 -15.48 -12.27
C ASP A 67 5.25 -15.91 -11.05
N ASN A 68 5.89 -16.52 -10.04
CA ASN A 68 5.22 -16.91 -8.79
C ASN A 68 4.81 -15.68 -7.97
N VAL A 69 5.67 -14.66 -7.95
CA VAL A 69 5.39 -13.38 -7.28
C VAL A 69 4.23 -12.65 -7.96
N LEU A 70 4.23 -12.61 -9.29
CA LEU A 70 3.14 -12.02 -10.07
C LEU A 70 1.83 -12.77 -9.86
N ALA A 71 1.83 -14.10 -9.88
CA ALA A 71 0.64 -14.91 -9.63
C ALA A 71 0.05 -14.64 -8.24
N PHE A 72 0.88 -14.53 -7.22
CA PHE A 72 0.45 -14.15 -5.87
C PHE A 72 -0.26 -12.79 -5.86
N TYR A 73 0.36 -11.75 -6.42
CA TYR A 73 -0.25 -10.41 -6.41
C TYR A 73 -1.49 -10.31 -7.29
N ARG A 74 -1.58 -11.08 -8.39
CA ARG A 74 -2.82 -11.19 -9.17
C ARG A 74 -3.96 -11.76 -8.34
N ASN A 75 -3.69 -12.83 -7.58
CA ASN A 75 -4.69 -13.44 -6.71
C ASN A 75 -5.08 -12.50 -5.56
N LEU A 76 -4.11 -11.90 -4.88
CA LEU A 76 -4.34 -10.97 -3.77
C LEU A 76 -5.14 -9.72 -4.20
N LEU A 77 -5.01 -9.30 -5.46
CA LEU A 77 -5.65 -8.10 -6.00
C LEU A 77 -6.89 -8.41 -6.85
N THR A 78 -7.37 -9.65 -6.82
CA THR A 78 -8.72 -10.00 -7.31
C THR A 78 -9.75 -9.36 -6.38
N CYS A 79 -10.89 -8.92 -6.91
CA CYS A 79 -11.97 -8.33 -6.10
C CYS A 79 -12.64 -9.37 -5.21
N ASP A 80 -11.91 -9.84 -4.20
CA ASP A 80 -12.39 -10.67 -3.11
C ASP A 80 -12.52 -9.80 -1.84
N PRO A 81 -13.70 -9.77 -1.18
CA PRO A 81 -13.91 -8.95 0.00
C PRO A 81 -12.96 -9.24 1.17
N ALA A 82 -12.52 -10.50 1.35
CA ALA A 82 -11.65 -10.86 2.46
C ALA A 82 -10.22 -10.33 2.23
N ASP A 83 -9.73 -10.37 0.99
CA ASP A 83 -8.44 -9.77 0.63
C ASP A 83 -8.50 -8.24 0.68
N ASP A 84 -9.62 -7.64 0.28
CA ASP A 84 -9.84 -6.20 0.39
C ASP A 84 -9.79 -5.72 1.85
N ASP A 85 -10.52 -6.39 2.74
CA ASP A 85 -10.52 -6.10 4.17
C ASP A 85 -9.12 -6.25 4.77
N LYS A 86 -8.40 -7.33 4.41
CA LYS A 86 -7.01 -7.55 4.84
C LYS A 86 -6.09 -6.39 4.44
N LEU A 87 -6.23 -5.89 3.21
CA LEU A 87 -5.47 -4.75 2.70
C LEU A 87 -5.99 -3.39 3.20
N GLY A 88 -7.10 -3.40 3.96
CA GLY A 88 -7.83 -2.21 4.40
C GLY A 88 -8.43 -1.42 3.24
N LEU A 89 -8.64 -2.06 2.09
CA LEU A 89 -9.35 -1.51 0.95
C LEU A 89 -10.85 -1.66 1.23
N ALA A 90 -11.61 -0.57 1.23
CA ALA A 90 -13.02 -0.65 1.58
C ALA A 90 -13.79 -1.40 0.48
N ALA A 91 -14.39 -2.53 0.85
CA ALA A 91 -15.24 -3.33 -0.04
C ALA A 91 -16.34 -2.44 -0.64
N GLY A 92 -16.56 -2.56 -1.97
CA GLY A 92 -17.55 -1.77 -2.69
C GLY A 92 -17.15 -0.31 -2.98
N THR A 93 -16.00 0.17 -2.50
CA THR A 93 -15.42 1.43 -2.98
C THR A 93 -14.55 1.11 -4.20
N GLY A 94 -14.80 1.77 -5.33
CA GLY A 94 -14.07 1.47 -6.56
C GLY A 94 -12.55 1.57 -6.37
N ARG A 95 -11.83 0.51 -6.75
CA ARG A 95 -10.37 0.52 -6.89
C ARG A 95 -9.99 0.31 -8.35
N SER A 96 -8.84 0.84 -8.75
CA SER A 96 -8.22 0.49 -10.01
C SER A 96 -6.91 -0.25 -9.75
N VAL A 97 -6.69 -1.31 -10.50
CA VAL A 97 -5.46 -2.10 -10.47
C VAL A 97 -4.90 -2.16 -11.90
N VAL A 98 -3.63 -1.81 -12.07
CA VAL A 98 -2.92 -1.90 -13.34
C VAL A 98 -1.72 -2.80 -13.15
N PHE A 99 -1.59 -3.80 -14.02
CA PHE A 99 -0.40 -4.64 -14.15
C PHE A 99 0.29 -4.25 -15.45
N SER A 100 1.55 -3.88 -15.34
CA SER A 100 2.39 -3.51 -16.47
C SER A 100 3.61 -4.42 -16.50
N ASP A 101 3.92 -4.91 -17.70
CA ASP A 101 5.20 -5.55 -18.00
C ASP A 101 6.05 -4.55 -18.78
N GLU A 102 7.14 -4.11 -18.18
CA GLU A 102 8.09 -3.18 -18.81
C GLU A 102 9.41 -3.87 -19.14
N SER A 103 9.42 -5.21 -19.24
CA SER A 103 10.62 -6.01 -19.52
C SER A 103 11.07 -5.95 -20.98
N GLU A 104 10.21 -5.48 -21.89
CA GLU A 104 10.54 -5.39 -23.32
C GLU A 104 11.80 -4.53 -23.54
N ASN A 105 12.78 -5.07 -24.30
CA ASN A 105 14.09 -4.46 -24.56
C ASN A 105 14.97 -4.23 -23.32
N ARG A 106 14.67 -4.87 -22.18
CA ARG A 106 15.51 -4.83 -20.97
C ARG A 106 16.26 -6.13 -20.75
N PRO A 107 17.47 -6.08 -20.17
CA PRO A 107 18.22 -7.30 -19.85
C PRO A 107 17.73 -8.01 -18.58
N PHE A 108 16.56 -7.63 -18.03
CA PHE A 108 16.01 -8.16 -16.78
C PHE A 108 14.48 -8.01 -16.76
N GLN A 109 13.81 -8.81 -15.93
CA GLN A 109 12.37 -8.72 -15.73
C GLN A 109 12.05 -7.48 -14.92
N PHE A 110 11.08 -6.68 -15.37
CA PHE A 110 10.61 -5.48 -14.69
C PHE A 110 9.10 -5.40 -14.84
N HIS A 111 8.40 -5.53 -13.72
CA HIS A 111 6.95 -5.43 -13.67
C HIS A 111 6.51 -4.42 -12.63
N THR A 112 5.51 -3.63 -12.99
CA THR A 112 4.89 -2.64 -12.10
C THR A 112 3.43 -2.99 -11.86
N ILE A 113 3.02 -2.96 -10.59
CA ILE A 113 1.63 -3.08 -10.18
C ILE A 113 1.25 -1.78 -9.49
N LEU A 114 0.20 -1.14 -9.98
CA LEU A 114 -0.37 0.07 -9.41
C LEU A 114 -1.77 -0.22 -8.87
N VAL A 115 -1.98 0.06 -7.59
CA VAL A 115 -3.27 -0.07 -6.92
C VAL A 115 -3.70 1.29 -6.40
N HIS A 116 -4.79 1.82 -6.93
CA HIS A 116 -5.34 3.11 -6.50
C HIS A 116 -6.70 2.91 -5.86
N SER A 117 -6.91 3.58 -4.74
CA SER A 117 -8.23 3.81 -4.16
C SER A 117 -8.33 5.23 -3.62
N ARG A 118 -9.49 5.60 -3.06
CA ARG A 118 -9.86 7.00 -2.78
C ARG A 118 -8.78 7.84 -2.10
N ASN A 119 -8.09 7.29 -1.10
CA ASN A 119 -7.11 8.00 -0.27
C ASN A 119 -5.71 7.39 -0.31
N ARG A 120 -5.44 6.45 -1.22
CA ARG A 120 -4.15 5.76 -1.27
C ARG A 120 -3.75 5.33 -2.68
N SER A 121 -2.45 5.30 -2.90
CA SER A 121 -1.83 4.73 -4.09
C SER A 121 -0.72 3.80 -3.65
N THR A 122 -0.75 2.56 -4.11
CA THR A 122 0.27 1.55 -3.81
C THR A 122 0.96 1.18 -5.11
N THR A 123 2.30 1.20 -5.10
CA THR A 123 3.15 0.76 -6.18
C THR A 123 3.94 -0.45 -5.71
N ILE A 124 3.90 -1.52 -6.49
CA ILE A 124 4.71 -2.71 -6.31
C ILE A 124 5.55 -2.86 -7.57
N VAL A 125 6.88 -2.88 -7.42
CA VAL A 125 7.80 -3.12 -8.52
C VAL A 125 8.48 -4.45 -8.27
N ILE A 126 8.41 -5.36 -9.23
CA ILE A 126 8.98 -6.70 -9.15
C ILE A 126 10.07 -6.79 -10.21
N THR A 127 11.29 -7.06 -9.78
CA THR A 127 12.44 -7.17 -10.68
C THR A 127 13.27 -8.40 -10.38
N ARG A 128 13.86 -8.97 -11.44
CA ARG A 128 14.91 -9.99 -11.33
C ARG A 128 15.82 -9.96 -12.54
N GLY A 129 17.12 -9.84 -12.30
CA GLY A 129 18.17 -9.98 -13.29
C GLY A 129 18.46 -11.44 -13.65
N PRO A 130 19.05 -11.72 -14.83
CA PRO A 130 19.29 -13.07 -15.34
C PRO A 130 20.24 -13.89 -14.46
N ASN A 131 21.12 -13.23 -13.72
CA ASN A 131 22.08 -13.85 -12.82
C ASN A 131 21.74 -13.60 -11.33
N GLU A 132 20.57 -13.04 -11.04
CA GLU A 132 20.14 -12.77 -9.67
C GLU A 132 19.46 -14.00 -9.07
N ALA A 133 19.94 -14.41 -7.89
CA ALA A 133 19.36 -15.54 -7.15
C ALA A 133 18.00 -15.21 -6.53
N GLN A 134 17.70 -13.92 -6.36
CA GLN A 134 16.49 -13.45 -5.67
C GLN A 134 15.68 -12.51 -6.57
N THR A 135 14.36 -12.64 -6.48
CA THR A 135 13.42 -11.62 -6.95
C THR A 135 13.35 -10.51 -5.92
N VAL A 136 13.44 -9.26 -6.38
CA VAL A 136 13.32 -8.07 -5.55
C VAL A 136 11.92 -7.47 -5.73
N ILE A 137 11.24 -7.20 -4.61
CA ILE A 137 9.91 -6.60 -4.57
C ILE A 137 10.04 -5.26 -3.85
N THR A 138 9.95 -4.15 -4.60
CA THR A 138 9.86 -2.82 -4.00
C THR A 138 8.40 -2.47 -3.79
N TRP A 139 8.02 -2.20 -2.55
CA TRP A 139 6.68 -1.79 -2.19
C TRP A 139 6.70 -0.35 -1.70
N LYS A 140 5.76 0.46 -2.19
CA LYS A 140 5.59 1.85 -1.80
C LYS A 140 4.11 2.16 -1.70
N GLN A 141 3.71 2.87 -0.65
CA GLN A 141 2.34 3.34 -0.50
C GLN A 141 2.31 4.80 -0.11
N TYR A 142 1.50 5.54 -0.84
CA TYR A 142 1.09 6.90 -0.52
C TYR A 142 -0.24 6.85 0.20
N LEU A 143 -0.35 7.53 1.34
CA LEU A 143 -1.57 7.67 2.11
C LEU A 143 -1.92 9.16 2.24
N ARG A 144 -3.16 9.51 1.90
CA ARG A 144 -3.75 10.81 2.17
C ARG A 144 -4.59 10.69 3.43
N HIS A 145 -4.37 11.58 4.39
CA HIS A 145 -5.13 11.61 5.64
C HIS A 145 -6.27 12.60 5.50
N GLU A 146 -7.48 12.19 5.87
CA GLU A 146 -8.60 13.12 5.97
C GLU A 146 -8.44 13.96 7.24
N VAL A 147 -8.48 15.27 7.08
CA VAL A 147 -8.55 16.19 8.21
C VAL A 147 -10.00 16.64 8.29
N PRO A 148 -10.71 16.39 9.41
CA PRO A 148 -12.02 16.99 9.62
C PRO A 148 -11.89 18.50 9.47
N ARG A 149 -12.72 19.13 8.61
CA ARG A 149 -12.82 20.59 8.62
C ARG A 149 -13.26 20.99 10.01
N ALA A 150 -12.56 21.95 10.62
CA ALA A 150 -13.08 22.62 11.80
C ALA A 150 -14.45 23.19 11.42
N THR A 151 -15.49 22.74 12.10
CA THR A 151 -16.79 23.42 12.10
C THR A 151 -16.52 24.77 12.73
N GLU A 152 -16.57 25.85 11.94
CA GLU A 152 -16.61 27.20 12.48
C GLU A 152 -17.96 27.35 13.20
N GLU A 153 -17.91 27.50 14.54
CA GLU A 153 -19.03 27.94 15.38
C GLU A 153 -19.23 29.46 15.27
#